data_AF-A0A657B2J8-F1
#
_entry.id   AF-A0A657B2J8-F1
#
_cell.length_a   1.000
_cell.length_b   1.000
_cell.length_c   1.000
_cell.angle_alpha   90.00
_cell.angle_beta   90.00
_cell.angle_gamma   90.00
#
_symmetry.space_group_name_H-M   'P 1'
#
loop_
_entity.id
_entity.type
_entity.pdbx_description
1 polymer ?
#
loop_
_entity_poly.entity_id
_entity_poly.type
_entity_poly.pdbx_seq_one_letter_code
_entity_poly.pdbx_strand_id
1 'polypeptide(L)'
;PYSFIDVAPILAEQGFVVRAILLAGHGTRPADLLWASERDWQKSIDQHVALLKKEFDEVWLGGFSTGANLVTSVSLEDESINGLLLYAPAFHPTSNLVRFSSFASYFIDWVDVDPEENIARYDSLTAQAAASYYATVESLNDELVRNAFDRPAMLILSEADSVVDSQAVANTFHEKFTNEDSRLIWFGEPLHINDARVHVLNAKVPEMRVSSISHMGPLFSPMNPYYGEKGEYRHCNNGQGVEVSLCQNATQVWYSAYGYQEAGKLHARLTFNPHFNETKSQLSDFLR
;
A
#
# COMPACT_ATOMS: atom_id res chain seq x y z
N PRO A 1 -3.80 -0.37 -13.31
CA PRO A 1 -4.63 -1.02 -12.26
C PRO A 1 -5.33 0.05 -11.42
N TYR A 2 -6.47 -0.30 -10.80
CA TYR A 2 -7.31 0.68 -10.11
C TYR A 2 -6.59 1.39 -8.94
N SER A 3 -5.70 0.71 -8.22
CA SER A 3 -4.98 1.28 -7.06
C SER A 3 -4.16 2.54 -7.36
N PHE A 4 -3.75 2.75 -8.62
CA PHE A 4 -2.95 3.90 -9.03
C PHE A 4 -3.74 4.91 -9.86
N ILE A 5 -5.08 4.80 -9.91
CA ILE A 5 -5.91 5.63 -10.79
C ILE A 5 -5.82 7.13 -10.47
N ASP A 6 -5.62 7.49 -9.20
CA ASP A 6 -5.49 8.88 -8.78
C ASP A 6 -4.03 9.35 -8.70
N VAL A 7 -3.08 8.42 -8.55
CA VAL A 7 -1.63 8.73 -8.47
C VAL A 7 -1.04 8.91 -9.88
N ALA A 8 -1.39 8.05 -10.83
CA ALA A 8 -0.81 8.07 -12.18
C ALA A 8 -1.02 9.41 -12.92
N PRO A 9 -2.18 10.07 -12.86
CA PRO A 9 -2.35 11.40 -13.45
C PRO A 9 -1.44 12.46 -12.83
N ILE A 10 -1.16 12.39 -11.53
CA ILE A 10 -0.25 13.33 -10.85
C ILE A 10 1.17 13.18 -11.40
N LEU A 11 1.64 11.95 -11.56
CA LEU A 11 2.95 11.66 -12.14
C LEU A 11 3.03 12.12 -13.61
N ALA A 12 1.97 11.89 -14.38
CA ALA A 12 1.89 12.38 -15.76
C ALA A 12 1.93 13.92 -15.84
N GLU A 13 1.29 14.62 -14.90
CA GLU A 13 1.38 16.09 -14.78
C GLU A 13 2.81 16.57 -14.48
N GLN A 14 3.65 15.75 -13.82
CA GLN A 14 5.08 16.03 -13.62
C GLN A 14 5.96 15.65 -14.83
N GLY A 15 5.37 15.17 -15.93
CA GLY A 15 6.08 14.84 -17.16
C GLY A 15 6.51 13.37 -17.30
N PHE A 16 6.13 12.50 -16.35
CA PHE A 16 6.44 11.07 -16.43
C PHE A 16 5.56 10.33 -17.43
N VAL A 17 6.14 9.36 -18.14
CA VAL A 17 5.38 8.32 -18.84
C VAL A 17 5.06 7.21 -17.84
N VAL A 18 3.79 7.09 -17.45
CA VAL A 18 3.37 6.18 -16.38
C VAL A 18 2.82 4.87 -16.93
N ARG A 19 3.36 3.75 -16.45
CA ARG A 19 2.85 2.40 -16.75
C ARG A 19 2.47 1.69 -15.44
N ALA A 20 1.17 1.55 -15.20
CA ALA A 20 0.67 0.70 -14.10
C ALA A 20 0.41 -0.71 -14.63
N ILE A 21 1.00 -1.73 -14.00
CA ILE A 21 0.94 -3.14 -14.45
C ILE A 21 0.02 -3.98 -13.57
N LEU A 22 -0.68 -4.94 -14.16
CA LEU A 22 -1.50 -5.90 -13.44
C LEU A 22 -0.68 -7.17 -13.22
N LEU A 23 -0.50 -7.58 -11.97
CA LEU A 23 0.26 -8.78 -11.62
C LEU A 23 -0.54 -10.05 -11.95
N ALA A 24 0.18 -11.14 -12.23
CA ALA A 24 -0.44 -12.43 -12.50
C ALA A 24 -1.46 -12.82 -11.41
N GLY A 25 -2.61 -13.35 -11.82
CA GLY A 25 -3.73 -13.74 -10.96
C GLY A 25 -4.58 -12.58 -10.42
N HIS A 26 -4.21 -11.32 -10.67
CA HIS A 26 -5.00 -10.15 -10.28
C HIS A 26 -5.89 -9.66 -11.44
N GLY A 27 -7.01 -9.01 -11.12
CA GLY A 27 -7.93 -8.42 -12.08
C GLY A 27 -8.71 -9.41 -12.96
N THR A 28 -8.71 -10.69 -12.57
CA THR A 28 -9.54 -11.76 -13.13
C THR A 28 -10.56 -12.25 -12.09
N ARG A 29 -10.24 -13.29 -11.29
CA ARG A 29 -11.04 -13.80 -10.17
C ARG A 29 -10.13 -14.27 -9.02
N PRO A 30 -10.60 -14.29 -7.75
CA PRO A 30 -9.77 -14.66 -6.61
C PRO A 30 -9.08 -16.02 -6.76
N ALA A 31 -9.75 -17.00 -7.38
CA ALA A 31 -9.23 -18.35 -7.56
C ALA A 31 -7.98 -18.43 -8.46
N ASP A 32 -7.72 -17.43 -9.30
CA ASP A 32 -6.53 -17.43 -10.14
C ASP A 32 -5.26 -17.13 -9.32
N LEU A 33 -5.39 -16.57 -8.10
CA LEU A 33 -4.30 -16.42 -7.15
C LEU A 33 -3.85 -17.74 -6.49
N LEU A 34 -4.59 -18.85 -6.68
CA LEU A 34 -4.12 -20.18 -6.26
C LEU A 34 -2.88 -20.63 -7.06
N TRP A 35 -2.66 -20.05 -8.23
CA TRP A 35 -1.63 -20.48 -9.17
C TRP A 35 -0.55 -19.41 -9.41
N ALA A 36 -0.70 -18.22 -8.83
CA ALA A 36 0.24 -17.12 -8.98
C ALA A 36 1.23 -17.10 -7.80
N SER A 37 2.52 -17.04 -8.12
CA SER A 37 3.61 -16.96 -7.15
C SER A 37 4.29 -15.59 -7.14
N GLU A 38 5.08 -15.32 -6.10
CA GLU A 38 5.97 -14.17 -6.03
C GLU A 38 6.91 -14.10 -7.24
N ARG A 39 7.32 -15.25 -7.79
CA ARG A 39 8.21 -15.33 -8.96
C ARG A 39 7.51 -14.86 -10.24
N ASP A 40 6.22 -15.15 -10.39
CA ASP A 40 5.43 -14.68 -11.54
C ASP A 40 5.27 -13.16 -11.50
N TRP A 41 5.09 -12.61 -10.29
CA TRP A 41 5.03 -11.18 -10.06
C TRP A 41 6.38 -10.51 -10.33
N GLN A 42 7.46 -11.06 -9.79
CA GLN A 42 8.83 -10.58 -10.01
C GLN A 42 9.18 -10.55 -11.50
N LYS A 43 8.91 -11.65 -12.22
CA LYS A 43 9.15 -11.75 -13.67
C LYS A 43 8.40 -10.68 -14.45
N SER A 44 7.16 -10.36 -14.06
CA SER A 44 6.37 -9.31 -14.70
C SER A 44 7.01 -7.94 -14.49
N ILE A 45 7.49 -7.65 -13.27
CA ILE A 45 8.20 -6.40 -12.97
C ILE A 45 9.50 -6.32 -13.76
N ASP A 46 10.35 -7.34 -13.73
CA ASP A 46 11.63 -7.37 -14.44
C ASP A 46 11.46 -7.11 -15.94
N GLN A 47 10.44 -7.72 -16.55
CA GLN A 47 10.12 -7.50 -17.96
C GLN A 47 9.73 -6.06 -18.24
N HIS A 48 8.89 -5.46 -17.40
CA HIS A 48 8.46 -4.08 -17.58
C HIS A 48 9.59 -3.07 -17.30
N VAL A 49 10.45 -3.33 -16.32
CA VAL A 49 11.65 -2.54 -16.03
C VAL A 49 12.62 -2.59 -17.22
N ALA A 50 12.89 -3.78 -17.75
CA ALA A 50 13.76 -3.95 -18.90
C ALA A 50 13.21 -3.28 -20.18
N LEU A 51 11.90 -3.14 -20.31
CA LEU A 51 11.27 -2.38 -21.40
C LEU A 51 11.42 -0.87 -21.16
N LEU A 52 11.12 -0.37 -19.96
CA LEU A 52 11.24 1.04 -19.64
C LEU A 52 12.68 1.54 -19.81
N LYS A 53 13.68 0.78 -19.36
CA LYS A 53 15.11 1.11 -19.51
C LYS A 53 15.60 1.15 -20.97
N LYS A 54 14.85 0.61 -21.93
CA LYS A 54 15.16 0.73 -23.36
C LYS A 54 14.59 2.01 -23.97
N GLU A 55 13.55 2.55 -23.35
CA GLU A 55 12.78 3.68 -23.87
C GLU A 55 13.14 5.00 -23.15
N PHE A 56 13.61 4.93 -21.91
CA PHE A 56 13.85 6.08 -21.03
C PHE A 56 15.18 5.95 -20.28
N ASP A 57 15.89 7.07 -20.18
CA ASP A 57 17.15 7.18 -19.42
C ASP A 57 16.91 7.24 -17.90
N GLU A 58 15.74 7.72 -17.50
CA GLU A 58 15.33 7.85 -16.10
C GLU A 58 14.14 6.94 -15.81
N VAL A 59 14.31 6.00 -14.87
CA VAL A 59 13.31 5.00 -14.51
C VAL A 59 13.06 5.04 -13.01
N TRP A 60 11.82 5.35 -12.64
CA TRP A 60 11.32 5.29 -11.27
C TRP A 60 10.37 4.11 -11.12
N LEU A 61 10.40 3.46 -9.96
CA LEU A 61 9.47 2.39 -9.64
C LEU A 61 8.57 2.78 -8.48
N GLY A 62 7.30 2.39 -8.59
CA GLY A 62 6.30 2.66 -7.57
C GLY A 62 5.50 1.42 -7.22
N GLY A 63 5.14 1.29 -5.95
CA GLY A 63 4.49 0.10 -5.44
C GLY A 63 3.56 0.38 -4.26
N PHE A 64 2.48 -0.39 -4.19
CA PHE A 64 1.55 -0.39 -3.07
C PHE A 64 1.60 -1.74 -2.36
N SER A 65 1.70 -1.74 -1.03
CA SER A 65 1.70 -2.97 -0.22
C SER A 65 2.76 -3.96 -0.70
N THR A 66 2.40 -5.22 -1.02
CA THR A 66 3.30 -6.22 -1.63
C THR A 66 4.04 -5.69 -2.87
N GLY A 67 3.40 -4.83 -3.67
CA GLY A 67 4.04 -4.22 -4.84
C GLY A 67 5.22 -3.32 -4.46
N ALA A 68 5.17 -2.68 -3.28
CA ALA A 68 6.29 -1.91 -2.75
C ALA A 68 7.48 -2.84 -2.45
N ASN A 69 7.23 -4.02 -1.89
CA ASN A 69 8.29 -4.98 -1.58
C ASN A 69 9.04 -5.39 -2.85
N LEU A 70 8.29 -5.75 -3.89
CA LEU A 70 8.84 -6.20 -5.16
C LEU A 70 9.66 -5.11 -5.86
N VAL A 71 9.16 -3.88 -5.94
CA VAL A 71 9.92 -2.80 -6.61
C VAL A 71 11.13 -2.35 -5.79
N THR A 72 11.05 -2.38 -4.45
CA THR A 72 12.22 -2.10 -3.61
C THR A 72 13.29 -3.17 -3.81
N SER A 73 12.91 -4.45 -3.86
CA SER A 73 13.83 -5.56 -4.10
C SER A 73 14.57 -5.42 -5.43
N VAL A 74 13.84 -5.19 -6.53
CA VAL A 74 14.44 -4.90 -7.86
C VAL A 74 15.41 -3.72 -7.78
N SER A 75 15.01 -2.66 -7.09
CA SER A 75 15.80 -1.44 -7.06
C SER A 75 17.07 -1.61 -6.22
N LEU A 76 17.07 -2.43 -5.17
CA LEU A 76 18.28 -2.74 -4.40
C LEU A 76 19.33 -3.48 -5.24
N GLU A 77 18.92 -4.25 -6.23
CA GLU A 77 19.82 -4.98 -7.13
C GLU A 77 20.19 -4.21 -8.41
N ASP A 78 19.37 -3.24 -8.82
CA ASP A 78 19.56 -2.45 -10.04
C ASP A 78 19.81 -0.97 -9.72
N GLU A 79 21.09 -0.57 -9.68
CA GLU A 79 21.53 0.82 -9.43
C GLU A 79 21.02 1.83 -10.46
N SER A 80 20.57 1.39 -11.64
CA SER A 80 20.06 2.30 -12.67
C SER A 80 18.63 2.80 -12.43
N ILE A 81 17.91 2.22 -11.46
CA ILE A 81 16.61 2.77 -11.03
C ILE A 81 16.87 4.09 -10.30
N ASN A 82 16.19 5.18 -10.65
CA ASN A 82 16.48 6.51 -10.14
C ASN A 82 15.82 6.83 -8.81
N GLY A 83 14.72 6.16 -8.48
CA GLY A 83 14.04 6.37 -7.20
C GLY A 83 12.77 5.55 -7.02
N LEU A 84 12.19 5.68 -5.83
CA LEU A 84 11.06 4.86 -5.37
C LEU A 84 9.88 5.70 -4.89
N LEU A 85 8.66 5.25 -5.23
CA LEU A 85 7.39 5.78 -4.73
C LEU A 85 6.58 4.67 -4.05
N LEU A 86 6.59 4.62 -2.73
CA LEU A 86 6.09 3.50 -1.95
C LEU A 86 4.87 3.91 -1.12
N TYR A 87 3.76 3.21 -1.34
CA TYR A 87 2.50 3.45 -0.64
C TYR A 87 2.21 2.27 0.28
N ALA A 88 2.07 2.54 1.58
CA ALA A 88 1.89 1.53 2.64
C ALA A 88 2.78 0.28 2.43
N PRO A 89 4.12 0.44 2.34
CA PRO A 89 5.01 -0.66 2.02
C PRO A 89 4.90 -1.79 3.04
N ALA A 90 4.73 -3.02 2.56
CA ALA A 90 4.44 -4.19 3.38
C ALA A 90 5.71 -4.95 3.77
N PHE A 91 6.74 -4.22 4.20
CA PHE A 91 8.05 -4.79 4.54
C PHE A 91 7.98 -5.68 5.79
N HIS A 92 7.10 -5.33 6.73
CA HIS A 92 6.91 -6.04 7.99
C HIS A 92 5.42 -6.27 8.21
N PRO A 93 4.92 -7.52 8.21
CA PRO A 93 3.53 -7.80 8.55
C PRO A 93 3.28 -7.59 10.04
N THR A 94 2.08 -7.14 10.43
CA THR A 94 1.70 -6.98 11.86
C THR A 94 1.68 -8.29 12.64
N SER A 95 1.46 -9.41 11.96
CA SER A 95 1.35 -10.73 12.58
C SER A 95 2.43 -11.69 12.10
N ASN A 96 3.20 -12.22 13.05
CA ASN A 96 4.12 -13.33 12.82
C ASN A 96 3.41 -14.62 12.39
N LEU A 97 2.08 -14.73 12.54
CA LEU A 97 1.33 -15.88 12.05
C LEU A 97 1.33 -15.99 10.52
N VAL A 98 1.54 -14.87 9.82
CA VAL A 98 1.69 -14.86 8.35
C VAL A 98 2.87 -15.73 7.90
N ARG A 99 3.91 -15.90 8.74
CA ARG A 99 5.04 -16.81 8.47
C ARG A 99 4.63 -18.27 8.30
N PHE A 100 3.56 -18.71 8.95
CA PHE A 100 3.07 -20.08 8.85
C PHE A 100 2.17 -20.30 7.61
N SER A 101 1.80 -19.22 6.90
CA SER A 101 0.96 -19.32 5.69
C SER A 101 1.64 -20.12 4.57
N SER A 102 2.98 -20.06 4.48
CA SER A 102 3.77 -20.80 3.48
C SER A 102 3.69 -22.32 3.63
N PHE A 103 3.45 -22.84 4.84
CA PHE A 103 3.23 -24.27 5.04
C PHE A 103 1.75 -24.63 4.91
N ALA A 104 0.86 -23.72 5.34
CA ALA A 104 -0.58 -23.91 5.25
C ALA A 104 -1.09 -23.95 3.79
N SER A 105 -0.46 -23.22 2.86
CA SER A 105 -0.86 -23.19 1.45
C SER A 105 -0.78 -24.55 0.73
N TYR A 106 0.03 -25.49 1.23
CA TYR A 106 0.09 -26.85 0.68
C TYR A 106 -1.12 -27.72 1.05
N PHE A 107 -1.91 -27.31 2.04
CA PHE A 107 -3.01 -28.10 2.61
C PHE A 107 -4.34 -27.34 2.66
N ILE A 108 -4.33 -26.03 2.44
CA ILE A 108 -5.48 -25.13 2.54
C ILE A 108 -5.45 -24.20 1.33
N ASP A 109 -6.53 -24.16 0.55
CA ASP A 109 -6.63 -23.28 -0.62
C ASP A 109 -6.98 -21.83 -0.23
N TRP A 110 -7.83 -21.65 0.78
CA TRP A 110 -8.41 -20.36 1.16
C TRP A 110 -8.15 -20.03 2.64
N VAL A 111 -7.59 -18.85 2.88
CA VAL A 111 -7.45 -18.28 4.24
C VAL A 111 -8.75 -17.60 4.63
N ASP A 112 -9.38 -16.92 3.67
CA ASP A 112 -10.66 -16.25 3.85
C ASP A 112 -11.46 -16.24 2.55
N VAL A 113 -12.79 -16.35 2.67
CA VAL A 113 -13.71 -16.32 1.52
C VAL A 113 -14.86 -15.40 1.87
N ASP A 114 -14.87 -14.25 1.20
CA ASP A 114 -15.87 -13.20 1.39
C ASP A 114 -16.69 -13.00 0.10
N PRO A 115 -17.91 -12.45 0.20
CA PRO A 115 -18.63 -11.97 -0.97
C PRO A 115 -17.82 -10.90 -1.73
N GLU A 116 -17.59 -11.13 -3.02
CA GLU A 116 -16.85 -10.20 -3.87
C GLU A 116 -17.74 -9.01 -4.27
N GLU A 117 -17.72 -7.95 -3.45
CA GLU A 117 -18.49 -6.72 -3.65
C GLU A 117 -17.64 -5.57 -4.22
N ASN A 118 -16.31 -5.75 -4.22
CA ASN A 118 -15.34 -4.76 -4.64
C ASN A 118 -14.83 -5.01 -6.07
N ILE A 119 -15.02 -4.05 -6.98
CA ILE A 119 -14.58 -4.20 -8.38
C ILE A 119 -13.07 -4.01 -8.56
N ALA A 120 -12.40 -3.39 -7.59
CA ALA A 120 -11.02 -2.94 -7.70
C ALA A 120 -10.02 -3.89 -7.04
N ARG A 121 -10.48 -4.82 -6.19
CA ARG A 121 -9.67 -5.83 -5.49
C ARG A 121 -10.53 -7.01 -5.07
N TYR A 122 -9.91 -8.14 -4.77
CA TYR A 122 -10.61 -9.24 -4.12
C TYR A 122 -10.79 -8.99 -2.63
N ASP A 123 -11.92 -9.44 -2.11
CA ASP A 123 -12.15 -9.51 -0.67
C ASP A 123 -11.75 -10.89 -0.11
N SER A 124 -11.80 -11.95 -0.92
CA SER A 124 -11.24 -13.26 -0.55
C SER A 124 -9.72 -13.31 -0.61
N LEU A 125 -9.12 -14.15 0.26
CA LEU A 125 -7.67 -14.38 0.34
C LEU A 125 -7.33 -15.86 0.19
N THR A 126 -6.57 -16.20 -0.85
CA THR A 126 -6.01 -17.55 -1.01
C THR A 126 -4.78 -17.74 -0.13
N ALA A 127 -4.55 -18.96 0.33
CA ALA A 127 -3.34 -19.27 1.10
C ALA A 127 -2.07 -19.12 0.26
N GLN A 128 -2.14 -19.44 -1.04
CA GLN A 128 -1.04 -19.18 -1.97
C GLN A 128 -0.72 -17.69 -2.04
N ALA A 129 -1.70 -16.78 -2.13
CA ALA A 129 -1.43 -15.35 -2.15
C ALA A 129 -0.76 -14.87 -0.86
N ALA A 130 -1.21 -15.37 0.30
CA ALA A 130 -0.60 -15.06 1.59
C ALA A 130 0.86 -15.56 1.67
N ALA A 131 1.12 -16.79 1.20
CA ALA A 131 2.45 -17.38 1.13
C ALA A 131 3.37 -16.60 0.18
N SER A 132 2.88 -16.27 -1.03
CA SER A 132 3.60 -15.47 -2.01
C SER A 132 3.94 -14.08 -1.47
N TYR A 133 3.00 -13.41 -0.78
CA TYR A 133 3.29 -12.16 -0.07
C TYR A 133 4.41 -12.35 0.95
N TYR A 134 4.32 -13.37 1.81
CA TYR A 134 5.35 -13.62 2.81
C TYR A 134 6.74 -13.90 2.20
N ALA A 135 6.79 -14.59 1.06
CA ALA A 135 8.04 -14.81 0.32
C ALA A 135 8.66 -13.48 -0.15
N THR A 136 7.86 -12.49 -0.56
CA THR A 136 8.40 -11.14 -0.88
C THR A 136 8.96 -10.42 0.33
N VAL A 137 8.36 -10.63 1.52
CA VAL A 137 8.85 -10.07 2.79
C VAL A 137 10.20 -10.67 3.16
N GLU A 138 10.35 -11.99 3.03
CA GLU A 138 11.62 -12.68 3.34
C GLU A 138 12.73 -12.24 2.38
N SER A 139 12.48 -12.22 1.06
CA SER A 139 13.48 -11.77 0.07
C SER A 139 13.95 -10.35 0.34
N LEU A 140 13.01 -9.42 0.50
CA LEU A 140 13.34 -8.01 0.72
C LEU A 140 14.11 -7.80 2.04
N ASN A 141 13.69 -8.44 3.13
CA ASN A 141 14.38 -8.29 4.41
C ASN A 141 15.81 -8.84 4.34
N ASP A 142 16.03 -9.97 3.64
CA ASP A 142 17.37 -10.50 3.41
C ASP A 142 18.25 -9.52 2.61
N GLU A 143 17.69 -8.82 1.63
CA GLU A 143 18.38 -7.79 0.85
C GLU A 143 18.67 -6.54 1.69
N LEU A 144 17.70 -6.04 2.46
CA LEU A 144 17.86 -4.88 3.34
C LEU A 144 18.82 -5.14 4.51
N VAL A 145 19.03 -6.39 4.93
CA VAL A 145 20.10 -6.73 5.89
C VAL A 145 21.47 -6.43 5.29
N ARG A 146 21.66 -6.69 3.99
CA ARG A 146 22.95 -6.57 3.29
C ARG A 146 23.18 -5.19 2.68
N ASN A 147 22.11 -4.52 2.28
CA ASN A 147 22.15 -3.32 1.45
C ASN A 147 21.36 -2.16 2.09
N ALA A 148 21.67 -0.94 1.64
CA ALA A 148 20.87 0.25 1.86
C ALA A 148 20.45 0.81 0.50
N PHE A 149 19.31 1.51 0.46
CA PHE A 149 18.85 2.23 -0.72
C PHE A 149 19.31 3.70 -0.63
N ASP A 150 20.19 4.09 -1.53
CA ASP A 150 20.94 5.35 -1.51
C ASP A 150 20.41 6.41 -2.50
N ARG A 151 19.32 6.09 -3.19
CA ARG A 151 18.62 6.97 -4.13
C ARG A 151 17.35 7.54 -3.50
N PRO A 152 16.76 8.61 -4.07
CA PRO A 152 15.54 9.21 -3.53
C PRO A 152 14.39 8.20 -3.42
N ALA A 153 13.76 8.13 -2.24
CA ALA A 153 12.55 7.35 -2.02
C ALA A 153 11.51 8.14 -1.24
N MET A 154 10.27 8.12 -1.70
CA MET A 154 9.12 8.65 -0.97
C MET A 154 8.28 7.48 -0.45
N LEU A 155 8.11 7.40 0.87
CA LEU A 155 7.22 6.45 1.54
C LEU A 155 6.01 7.19 2.09
N ILE A 156 4.82 6.63 1.94
CA ILE A 156 3.59 7.14 2.57
C ILE A 156 2.95 6.03 3.40
N LEU A 157 2.77 6.28 4.69
CA LEU A 157 2.42 5.24 5.67
C LEU A 157 1.45 5.76 6.71
N SER A 158 0.59 4.90 7.25
CA SER A 158 -0.26 5.23 8.38
C SER A 158 0.14 4.50 9.64
N GLU A 159 0.16 5.21 10.77
CA GLU A 159 0.34 4.63 12.10
C GLU A 159 -0.68 3.52 12.40
N ALA A 160 -1.94 3.74 12.01
CA ALA A 160 -3.05 2.83 12.30
C ALA A 160 -3.19 1.71 11.27
N ASP A 161 -2.17 1.48 10.42
CA ASP A 161 -2.20 0.36 9.49
C ASP A 161 -2.32 -0.97 10.25
N SER A 162 -3.26 -1.79 9.80
CA SER A 162 -3.60 -3.08 10.42
C SER A 162 -2.91 -4.26 9.71
N VAL A 163 -2.39 -4.02 8.52
CA VAL A 163 -1.76 -5.03 7.65
C VAL A 163 -0.25 -5.05 7.88
N VAL A 164 0.36 -3.87 8.04
CA VAL A 164 1.81 -3.71 8.16
C VAL A 164 2.20 -3.12 9.51
N ASP A 165 3.32 -3.54 10.08
CA ASP A 165 3.92 -2.92 11.25
C ASP A 165 4.56 -1.59 10.81
N SER A 166 3.76 -0.53 10.87
CA SER A 166 4.18 0.79 10.40
C SER A 166 5.37 1.36 11.16
N GLN A 167 5.53 1.03 12.43
CA GLN A 167 6.69 1.47 13.21
C GLN A 167 7.96 0.76 12.74
N ALA A 168 7.90 -0.55 12.49
CA ALA A 168 9.03 -1.29 11.92
C ALA A 168 9.41 -0.80 10.52
N VAL A 169 8.42 -0.46 9.69
CA VAL A 169 8.64 0.15 8.37
C VAL A 169 9.27 1.54 8.49
N ALA A 170 8.82 2.38 9.42
CA ALA A 170 9.42 3.70 9.66
C ALA A 170 10.88 3.60 10.16
N ASN A 171 11.20 2.62 11.01
CA ASN A 171 12.58 2.33 11.41
C ASN A 171 13.41 1.84 10.22
N THR A 172 12.83 0.98 9.36
CA THR A 172 13.49 0.54 8.12
C THR A 172 13.80 1.72 7.20
N PHE A 173 12.88 2.66 7.05
CA PHE A 173 13.12 3.92 6.33
C PHE A 173 14.33 4.66 6.90
N HIS A 174 14.32 4.90 8.21
CA HIS A 174 15.38 5.64 8.89
C HIS A 174 16.76 4.98 8.71
N GLU A 175 16.84 3.66 8.84
CA GLU A 175 18.10 2.92 8.85
C GLU A 175 18.62 2.54 7.44
N LYS A 176 17.71 2.29 6.49
CA LYS A 176 18.05 1.64 5.21
C LYS A 176 17.85 2.53 3.99
N PHE A 177 17.07 3.60 4.08
CA PHE A 177 16.96 4.57 3.00
C PHE A 177 17.86 5.74 3.38
N THR A 178 18.99 5.91 2.71
CA THR A 178 20.08 6.80 3.16
C THR A 178 20.17 8.10 2.38
N ASN A 179 19.43 8.23 1.29
CA ASN A 179 19.42 9.47 0.51
C ASN A 179 18.76 10.61 1.29
N GLU A 180 19.39 11.79 1.32
CA GLU A 180 18.90 12.97 2.04
C GLU A 180 17.59 13.52 1.47
N ASP A 181 17.34 13.34 0.17
CA ASP A 181 16.11 13.77 -0.51
C ASP A 181 14.94 12.79 -0.32
N SER A 182 15.18 11.63 0.31
CA SER A 182 14.11 10.70 0.67
C SER A 182 13.12 11.35 1.63
N ARG A 183 11.84 10.96 1.56
CA ARG A 183 10.77 11.49 2.41
C ARG A 183 9.89 10.38 2.96
N LEU A 184 9.52 10.47 4.23
CA LEU A 184 8.48 9.65 4.83
C LEU A 184 7.29 10.54 5.20
N ILE A 185 6.16 10.36 4.51
CA ILE A 185 4.89 10.94 4.89
C ILE A 185 4.21 9.99 5.88
N TRP A 186 4.06 10.43 7.12
CA TRP A 186 3.52 9.62 8.22
C TRP A 186 2.16 10.16 8.67
N PHE A 187 1.12 9.35 8.51
CA PHE A 187 -0.21 9.65 9.03
C PHE A 187 -0.38 9.12 10.46
N GLY A 188 -0.28 9.98 11.46
CA GLY A 188 -0.40 9.57 12.85
C GLY A 188 0.08 10.62 13.83
N GLU A 189 0.29 10.18 15.07
CA GLU A 189 1.01 10.96 16.06
C GLU A 189 2.52 11.06 15.71
N PRO A 190 3.25 12.05 16.22
CA PRO A 190 4.67 12.21 15.91
C PRO A 190 5.49 10.95 16.24
N LEU A 191 6.28 10.51 15.26
CA LEU A 191 7.25 9.42 15.44
C LEU A 191 8.34 9.83 16.44
N HIS A 192 8.76 8.89 17.29
CA HIS A 192 9.94 9.05 18.15
C HIS A 192 11.26 8.75 17.41
N ILE A 193 11.32 9.13 16.13
CA ILE A 193 12.49 9.00 15.25
C ILE A 193 12.99 10.41 14.94
N ASN A 194 14.26 10.70 15.23
CA ASN A 194 14.86 11.99 14.92
C ASN A 194 15.39 11.99 13.48
N ASP A 195 14.50 12.16 12.52
CA ASP A 195 14.83 12.16 11.10
C ASP A 195 14.09 13.32 10.40
N ALA A 196 14.86 14.26 9.85
CA ALA A 196 14.33 15.47 9.21
C ALA A 196 13.52 15.19 7.94
N ARG A 197 13.63 13.97 7.39
CA ARG A 197 12.92 13.50 6.20
C ARG A 197 11.48 13.07 6.50
N VAL A 198 11.10 13.03 7.77
CA VAL A 198 9.77 12.60 8.21
C VAL A 198 8.81 13.80 8.28
N HIS A 199 7.74 13.72 7.50
CA HIS A 199 6.65 14.69 7.49
C HIS A 199 5.40 14.05 8.12
N VAL A 200 5.04 14.52 9.32
CA VAL A 200 3.91 14.01 10.08
C VAL A 200 2.64 14.76 9.70
N LEU A 201 1.59 14.01 9.32
CA LEU A 201 0.25 14.50 9.01
C LEU A 201 -0.76 13.87 9.97
N ASN A 202 -1.76 14.65 10.39
CA ASN A 202 -2.73 14.18 11.38
C ASN A 202 -3.62 13.06 10.81
N ALA A 203 -3.67 11.90 11.46
CA ALA A 203 -4.55 10.80 11.05
C ALA A 203 -6.04 11.04 11.37
N LYS A 204 -6.36 12.03 12.21
CA LYS A 204 -7.73 12.41 12.60
C LYS A 204 -8.15 13.66 11.86
N VAL A 205 -9.21 13.55 11.05
CA VAL A 205 -9.77 14.64 10.24
C VAL A 205 -11.28 14.69 10.46
N PRO A 206 -11.76 15.27 11.59
CA PRO A 206 -13.16 15.25 11.99
C PRO A 206 -14.13 15.88 10.98
N GLU A 207 -13.69 16.89 10.24
CA GLU A 207 -14.44 17.56 9.18
C GLU A 207 -14.78 16.61 8.02
N MET A 208 -13.97 15.57 7.82
CA MET A 208 -14.21 14.48 6.86
C MET A 208 -14.70 13.20 7.55
N ARG A 209 -15.01 13.25 8.86
CA ARG A 209 -15.39 12.12 9.70
C ARG A 209 -14.35 11.00 9.73
N VAL A 210 -13.06 11.34 9.67
CA VAL A 210 -11.95 10.37 9.72
C VAL A 210 -11.40 10.27 11.15
N SER A 211 -11.48 9.08 11.75
CA SER A 211 -10.90 8.77 13.07
C SER A 211 -9.47 8.22 12.98
N SER A 212 -9.12 7.55 11.88
CA SER A 212 -7.77 7.07 11.59
C SER A 212 -7.62 6.72 10.10
N ILE A 213 -6.38 6.58 9.64
CA ILE A 213 -6.07 6.27 8.24
C ILE A 213 -5.77 4.78 8.08
N SER A 214 -6.37 4.12 7.08
CA SER A 214 -6.21 2.68 6.84
C SER A 214 -5.05 2.37 5.90
N HIS A 215 -4.72 1.10 5.72
CA HIS A 215 -3.77 0.60 4.71
C HIS A 215 -4.01 1.16 3.30
N MET A 216 -5.27 1.37 2.90
CA MET A 216 -5.62 1.91 1.58
C MET A 216 -5.60 3.45 1.54
N GLY A 217 -5.61 4.07 2.71
CA GLY A 217 -5.70 5.52 2.88
C GLY A 217 -4.67 6.34 2.10
N PRO A 218 -3.41 5.91 1.90
CA PRO A 218 -2.42 6.70 1.17
C PRO A 218 -2.73 7.01 -0.30
N LEU A 219 -3.55 6.20 -0.99
CA LEU A 219 -3.57 6.17 -2.46
C LEU A 219 -4.63 7.07 -3.12
N PHE A 220 -5.84 7.09 -2.58
CA PHE A 220 -6.99 7.57 -3.35
C PHE A 220 -7.41 8.98 -2.97
N SER A 221 -7.88 9.73 -3.96
CA SER A 221 -8.44 11.06 -3.74
C SER A 221 -9.78 10.98 -2.99
N PRO A 222 -10.11 11.94 -2.11
CA PRO A 222 -11.46 12.10 -1.58
C PRO A 222 -12.52 12.27 -2.68
N MET A 223 -12.11 12.71 -3.87
CA MET A 223 -12.96 12.85 -5.05
C MET A 223 -13.00 11.60 -5.95
N ASN A 224 -12.33 10.52 -5.57
CA ASN A 224 -12.36 9.28 -6.33
C ASN A 224 -13.82 8.78 -6.45
N PRO A 225 -14.31 8.45 -7.66
CA PRO A 225 -15.71 8.11 -7.88
C PRO A 225 -16.13 6.79 -7.21
N TYR A 226 -15.19 5.90 -6.90
CA TYR A 226 -15.47 4.60 -6.28
C TYR A 226 -15.09 4.57 -4.80
N TYR A 227 -13.88 5.03 -4.46
CA TYR A 227 -13.31 4.96 -3.10
C TYR A 227 -13.28 6.29 -2.33
N GLY A 228 -13.72 7.39 -2.94
CA GLY A 228 -13.69 8.71 -2.32
C GLY A 228 -14.72 8.87 -1.20
N GLU A 229 -14.79 10.06 -0.60
CA GLU A 229 -15.70 10.35 0.53
C GLU A 229 -17.18 10.11 0.16
N LYS A 230 -17.51 10.36 -1.11
CA LYS A 230 -18.83 10.15 -1.73
C LYS A 230 -18.78 9.10 -2.84
N GLY A 231 -17.80 8.19 -2.77
CA GLY A 231 -17.62 7.13 -3.74
C GLY A 231 -18.78 6.14 -3.74
N GLU A 232 -18.92 5.40 -4.84
CA GLU A 232 -19.93 4.35 -5.01
C GLU A 232 -19.79 3.23 -3.98
N TYR A 233 -18.55 2.87 -3.61
CA TYR A 233 -18.28 1.75 -2.73
C TYR A 233 -17.87 2.22 -1.33
N ARG A 234 -18.51 1.63 -0.33
CA ARG A 234 -18.22 1.85 1.09
C ARG A 234 -17.83 0.53 1.73
N HIS A 235 -16.59 0.43 2.17
CA HIS A 235 -16.06 -0.78 2.77
C HIS A 235 -16.53 -0.93 4.23
N CYS A 236 -17.71 -1.52 4.43
CA CYS A 236 -18.31 -1.68 5.76
C CYS A 236 -17.76 -2.85 6.57
N ASN A 237 -17.03 -3.79 5.96
CA ASN A 237 -16.31 -4.82 6.69
C ASN A 237 -15.05 -4.23 7.37
N ASN A 238 -15.23 -3.66 8.56
CA ASN A 238 -14.17 -2.95 9.29
C ASN A 238 -13.86 -3.56 10.68
N GLY A 239 -14.15 -4.85 10.88
CA GLY A 239 -13.91 -5.56 12.14
C GLY A 239 -15.01 -5.40 13.20
N GLN A 240 -16.18 -4.93 12.80
CA GLN A 240 -17.30 -4.52 13.68
C GLN A 240 -18.48 -5.52 13.74
N GLY A 241 -18.33 -6.72 13.17
CA GLY A 241 -19.30 -7.81 13.31
C GLY A 241 -20.74 -7.42 12.93
N VAL A 242 -21.65 -7.39 13.91
CA VAL A 242 -23.10 -7.11 13.72
C VAL A 242 -23.35 -5.74 13.09
N GLU A 243 -22.43 -4.79 13.26
CA GLU A 243 -22.59 -3.41 12.79
C GLU A 243 -22.36 -3.23 11.28
N VAL A 244 -21.90 -4.26 10.55
CA VAL A 244 -21.70 -4.18 9.09
C VAL A 244 -22.99 -3.80 8.37
N SER A 245 -24.12 -4.44 8.73
CA SER A 245 -25.44 -4.14 8.16
C SER A 245 -25.93 -2.73 8.48
N LEU A 246 -25.56 -2.19 9.65
CA LEU A 246 -25.87 -0.81 10.03
C LEU A 246 -25.06 0.16 9.16
N CYS A 247 -23.78 -0.14 8.92
CA CYS A 247 -22.90 0.69 8.08
C CYS A 247 -23.38 0.77 6.63
N GLN A 248 -23.84 -0.35 6.07
CA GLN A 248 -24.36 -0.43 4.71
C GLN A 248 -25.62 0.44 4.52
N ASN A 249 -26.49 0.48 5.54
CA ASN A 249 -27.76 1.23 5.49
C ASN A 249 -27.65 2.68 6.00
N ALA A 250 -26.52 3.06 6.60
CA ALA A 250 -26.34 4.39 7.16
C ALA A 250 -26.23 5.46 6.07
N THR A 251 -26.84 6.62 6.28
CA THR A 251 -26.66 7.78 5.39
C THR A 251 -25.28 8.42 5.54
N GLN A 252 -24.70 8.34 6.74
CA GLN A 252 -23.37 8.84 7.06
C GLN A 252 -22.68 7.88 8.03
N VAL A 253 -21.37 7.77 7.87
CA VAL A 253 -20.48 6.98 8.72
C VAL A 253 -19.23 7.80 9.04
N TRP A 254 -18.51 7.35 10.06
CA TRP A 254 -17.11 7.70 10.25
C TRP A 254 -16.22 6.74 9.46
N TYR A 255 -14.96 7.10 9.26
CA TYR A 255 -13.97 6.29 8.57
C TYR A 255 -12.78 6.01 9.48
N SER A 256 -12.24 4.79 9.41
CA SER A 256 -11.08 4.40 10.20
C SER A 256 -10.27 3.28 9.55
N ALA A 257 -9.12 2.96 10.15
CA ALA A 257 -8.46 1.68 9.93
C ALA A 257 -9.29 0.50 10.47
N TYR A 258 -8.98 -0.70 9.97
CA TYR A 258 -9.63 -1.93 10.39
C TYR A 258 -9.49 -2.16 11.91
N GLY A 259 -10.59 -2.53 12.56
CA GLY A 259 -10.63 -2.85 13.98
C GLY A 259 -10.71 -1.64 14.92
N TYR A 260 -10.63 -0.40 14.42
CA TYR A 260 -10.85 0.78 15.24
C TYR A 260 -12.32 0.92 15.62
N GLN A 261 -12.60 1.13 16.91
CA GLN A 261 -13.94 1.33 17.45
C GLN A 261 -13.96 2.57 18.35
N GLU A 262 -15.04 3.35 18.28
CA GLU A 262 -15.24 4.52 19.13
C GLU A 262 -16.72 4.65 19.48
N ALA A 263 -17.02 4.84 20.77
CA ALA A 263 -18.38 4.90 21.25
C ALA A 263 -19.18 6.01 20.54
N GLY A 264 -20.36 5.65 20.04
CA GLY A 264 -21.25 6.59 19.33
C GLY A 264 -20.87 6.87 17.88
N LYS A 265 -19.88 6.15 17.32
CA LYS A 265 -19.51 6.24 15.91
C LYS A 265 -19.59 4.87 15.25
N LEU A 266 -20.08 4.86 14.01
CA LEU A 266 -20.15 3.71 13.13
C LEU A 266 -19.11 3.89 12.04
N HIS A 267 -18.18 2.95 11.88
CA HIS A 267 -17.00 3.15 11.04
C HIS A 267 -17.00 2.29 9.78
N ALA A 268 -16.91 2.90 8.61
CA ALA A 268 -16.43 2.20 7.42
C ALA A 268 -14.89 2.21 7.39
N ARG A 269 -14.28 1.24 6.71
CA ARG A 269 -12.84 1.27 6.45
C ARG A 269 -12.53 2.46 5.55
N LEU A 270 -11.59 3.31 5.94
CA LEU A 270 -11.18 4.45 5.14
C LEU A 270 -10.50 3.99 3.85
N THR A 271 -10.99 4.44 2.70
CA THR A 271 -10.44 4.09 1.38
C THR A 271 -9.82 5.27 0.64
N PHE A 272 -9.80 6.47 1.22
CA PHE A 272 -9.24 7.67 0.60
C PHE A 272 -8.30 8.42 1.55
N ASN A 273 -7.44 9.26 0.98
CA ASN A 273 -6.49 10.10 1.68
C ASN A 273 -7.13 11.46 2.02
N PRO A 274 -7.44 11.79 3.29
CA PRO A 274 -7.99 13.09 3.62
C PRO A 274 -6.98 14.24 3.34
N HIS A 275 -5.69 13.93 3.26
CA HIS A 275 -4.60 14.85 2.95
C HIS A 275 -4.10 14.71 1.49
N PHE A 276 -4.97 14.27 0.57
CA PHE A 276 -4.55 13.98 -0.81
C PHE A 276 -3.89 15.16 -1.51
N ASN A 277 -4.39 16.38 -1.32
CA ASN A 277 -3.78 17.58 -1.92
C ASN A 277 -2.39 17.89 -1.34
N GLU A 278 -2.20 17.70 -0.04
CA GLU A 278 -0.91 17.91 0.62
C GLU A 278 0.10 16.85 0.18
N THR A 279 -0.30 15.58 0.16
CA THR A 279 0.55 14.49 -0.36
C THR A 279 0.87 14.63 -1.85
N LYS A 280 -0.07 15.12 -2.68
CA LYS A 280 0.17 15.49 -4.08
C LYS A 280 1.23 16.60 -4.19
N SER A 281 1.15 17.63 -3.35
CA SER A 281 2.16 18.70 -3.32
C SER A 281 3.53 18.14 -2.94
N GLN A 282 3.59 17.33 -1.87
CA GLN A 282 4.83 16.71 -1.42
C GLN A 282 5.45 15.81 -2.51
N LEU A 283 4.63 15.02 -3.20
CA LEU A 283 5.07 14.19 -4.32
C LEU A 283 5.62 15.05 -5.47
N SER A 284 4.92 16.13 -5.83
CA SER A 284 5.34 17.01 -6.93
C SER A 284 6.65 17.74 -6.58
N ASP A 285 6.82 18.17 -5.33
CA ASP A 285 8.05 18.81 -4.86
C ASP A 285 9.19 17.82 -4.60
N PHE A 286 8.90 16.52 -4.49
CA PHE A 286 9.90 15.45 -4.37
C PHE A 286 10.45 15.03 -5.73
N LEU A 287 9.65 15.15 -6.79
CA LEU A 287 10.03 14.77 -8.17
C LEU A 287 10.68 15.90 -8.98
N ARG A 288 10.92 17.07 -8.37
CA ARG A 288 11.58 18.22 -9.00
C ARG A 288 13.08 18.24 -8.72
#